data_AF-A0A8K0PA62-F1
#
_entry.id   AF-A0A8K0PA62-F1
#
_cell.length_a   1.000
_cell.length_b   1.000
_cell.length_c   1.000
_cell.angle_alpha   90.00
_cell.angle_beta   90.00
_cell.angle_gamma   90.00
#
_symmetry.space_group_name_H-M   'P 1'
#
loop_
_entity.id
_entity.type
_entity.pdbx_description
1 polymer ?
#
loop_
_entity_poly.entity_id
_entity_poly.type
_entity_poly.pdbx_seq_one_letter_code
_entity_poly.pdbx_strand_id
1 'polypeptide(L)'
;MDSATHSMMCLICGEVVKTMKRDNAKQHFRHHASHTSANLQGESRKICVENLKRHFLQQTSVMSTFVKSTNNRSEASYRVAYRLGVAGKPYSDGELVKGCIMDVVKCIHPGKEADYSSIPLSRDTVQR
;
A
#
# COMPACT_ATOMS: atom_id res chain seq x y z
N MET A 1 4.80 19.96 1.24
CA MET A 1 3.85 20.19 2.35
C MET A 1 2.46 19.99 1.78
N ASP A 2 2.00 18.75 1.72
CA ASP A 2 0.68 18.44 1.18
C ASP A 2 -0.37 18.82 2.22
N SER A 3 -0.98 19.99 2.05
CA SER A 3 -2.21 20.32 2.77
C SER A 3 -3.26 19.28 2.38
N ALA A 4 -3.60 18.38 3.31
CA ALA A 4 -4.64 17.39 3.11
C ALA A 4 -5.99 18.09 2.85
N THR A 5 -6.31 18.28 1.56
CA THR A 5 -7.60 18.80 1.14
C THR A 5 -8.67 17.79 1.51
N HIS A 6 -9.50 18.14 2.49
CA HIS A 6 -10.60 17.27 2.91
C HIS A 6 -11.63 17.19 1.79
N SER A 7 -11.86 15.98 1.27
CA SER A 7 -12.79 15.69 0.17
C SER A 7 -13.87 14.70 0.59
N MET A 8 -15.08 14.80 0.01
CA MET A 8 -16.20 13.89 0.26
C MET A 8 -16.33 12.98 -0.93
N MET A 9 -16.35 11.67 -0.70
CA MET A 9 -16.55 10.66 -1.73
C MET A 9 -17.92 9.99 -1.56
N CYS A 10 -18.61 9.76 -2.66
CA CYS A 10 -19.84 8.99 -2.67
C CYS A 10 -19.52 7.49 -2.74
N LEU A 11 -19.98 6.70 -1.77
CA LEU A 11 -19.73 5.26 -1.75
C LEU A 11 -20.62 4.47 -2.74
N ILE A 12 -21.60 5.12 -3.38
CA ILE A 12 -22.46 4.49 -4.38
C ILE A 12 -21.78 4.43 -5.74
N CYS A 13 -21.16 5.54 -6.18
CA CYS A 13 -20.50 5.63 -7.49
C CYS A 13 -18.98 5.86 -7.44
N GLY A 14 -18.39 6.09 -6.27
CA GLY A 14 -16.95 6.35 -6.11
C GLY A 14 -16.51 7.78 -6.46
N GLU A 15 -17.42 8.66 -6.89
CA GLU A 15 -17.08 10.03 -7.29
C GLU A 15 -16.82 10.96 -6.08
N VAL A 16 -15.91 11.91 -6.26
CA VAL A 16 -15.67 12.99 -5.29
C VAL A 16 -16.70 14.10 -5.50
N VAL A 17 -17.42 14.45 -4.43
CA VAL A 17 -18.37 15.55 -4.42
C VAL A 17 -17.60 16.88 -4.42
N LYS A 18 -17.94 17.75 -5.38
CA LYS A 18 -17.26 19.01 -5.71
C LYS A 18 -16.82 19.85 -4.50
N THR A 19 -17.63 19.91 -3.45
CA THR A 19 -17.23 20.52 -2.17
C THR A 19 -17.91 19.81 -1.00
N MET A 20 -17.31 19.92 0.19
CA MET A 20 -17.78 19.38 1.48
C MET A 20 -19.04 20.11 2.02
N LYS A 21 -20.03 20.42 1.18
CA LYS A 21 -21.27 21.10 1.57
C LYS A 21 -22.43 20.12 1.55
N ARG A 22 -23.29 20.21 2.57
CA ARG A 22 -24.49 19.36 2.71
C ARG A 22 -25.38 19.40 1.47
N ASP A 23 -25.57 20.57 0.86
CA ASP A 23 -26.44 20.71 -0.31
C ASP A 23 -25.87 20.04 -1.55
N ASN A 24 -24.55 20.08 -1.73
CA ASN A 24 -23.88 19.35 -2.81
C ASN A 24 -23.97 17.84 -2.61
N ALA A 25 -23.84 17.35 -1.37
CA ALA A 25 -24.04 15.94 -1.05
C ALA A 25 -25.48 15.48 -1.35
N LYS A 26 -26.48 16.29 -0.96
CA LYS A 26 -27.89 16.02 -1.25
C LYS A 26 -28.18 16.02 -2.76
N GLN A 27 -27.68 17.03 -3.48
CA GLN A 27 -27.85 17.12 -4.93
C GLN A 27 -27.22 15.92 -5.63
N HIS A 28 -26.00 15.56 -5.24
CA HIS A 28 -25.33 14.38 -5.77
C HIS A 28 -26.12 13.09 -5.48
N PHE A 29 -26.62 12.93 -4.25
CA PHE A 29 -27.44 11.76 -3.88
C PHE A 29 -28.71 11.63 -4.72
N ARG A 30 -29.33 12.73 -5.15
CA ARG A 30 -30.53 12.70 -6.01
C ARG A 30 -30.27 12.08 -7.38
N HIS A 31 -29.05 12.12 -7.90
CA HIS A 31 -28.70 11.42 -9.15
C HIS A 31 -28.74 9.89 -9.00
N HIS A 32 -28.68 9.38 -7.76
CA HIS A 32 -28.76 7.96 -7.46
C HIS A 32 -30.19 7.48 -7.20
N ALA A 33 -31.22 8.25 -7.55
CA ALA A 33 -32.62 7.90 -7.28
C ALA A 33 -33.06 6.54 -7.85
N SER A 34 -32.47 6.13 -8.98
CA SER A 34 -32.70 4.81 -9.60
C SER A 34 -31.88 3.68 -8.97
N HIS A 35 -30.90 4.01 -8.10
CA HIS A 35 -30.04 3.02 -7.49
C HIS A 35 -30.78 2.28 -6.37
N THR A 36 -30.58 0.97 -6.27
CA THR A 36 -31.24 0.10 -5.29
C THR A 36 -31.07 0.63 -3.86
N SER A 37 -29.92 1.22 -3.54
CA SER A 37 -29.65 1.78 -2.21
C SER A 37 -30.45 3.05 -1.87
N ALA A 38 -30.94 3.79 -2.86
CA ALA A 38 -31.68 5.04 -2.62
C ALA A 38 -33.12 4.79 -2.16
N ASN A 39 -33.68 3.63 -2.51
CA ASN A 39 -35.04 3.25 -2.17
C ASN A 39 -35.15 2.44 -0.87
N LEU A 40 -34.01 2.09 -0.24
CA LEU A 40 -33.99 1.36 1.02
C LEU A 40 -34.39 2.26 2.20
N GLN A 41 -35.18 1.71 3.12
CA GLN A 41 -35.61 2.37 4.35
C GLN A 41 -35.29 1.52 5.57
N GLY A 42 -35.43 2.12 6.76
CA GLY A 42 -35.29 1.43 8.04
C GLY A 42 -33.98 0.68 8.19
N GLU A 43 -34.07 -0.59 8.60
CA GLU A 43 -32.92 -1.43 8.90
C GLU A 43 -32.14 -1.85 7.66
N SER A 44 -32.82 -2.14 6.55
CA SER A 44 -32.18 -2.50 5.28
C SER A 44 -31.24 -1.39 4.77
N ARG A 45 -31.61 -0.11 5.00
CA ARG A 45 -30.74 1.02 4.68
C ARG A 45 -29.47 1.04 5.53
N LYS A 46 -29.56 0.76 6.83
CA LYS A 46 -28.39 0.71 7.72
C LYS A 46 -27.43 -0.39 7.28
N ILE A 47 -27.95 -1.58 7.02
CA ILE A 47 -27.17 -2.73 6.54
C ILE A 47 -26.47 -2.40 5.22
N CYS A 48 -27.17 -1.75 4.28
CA CYS A 48 -26.57 -1.32 3.01
C CYS A 48 -25.41 -0.33 3.24
N VAL A 49 -25.59 0.68 4.09
CA VAL A 49 -24.53 1.65 4.41
C VAL A 49 -23.31 0.99 5.04
N GLU A 50 -23.50 0.08 5.99
CA GLU A 50 -22.38 -0.65 6.61
C GLU A 50 -21.66 -1.55 5.62
N ASN A 51 -22.39 -2.21 4.71
CA ASN A 51 -21.77 -2.99 3.64
C ASN A 51 -20.95 -2.12 2.68
N LEU A 52 -21.47 -0.95 2.29
CA LEU A 52 -20.73 -0.02 1.42
C LEU A 52 -19.45 0.49 2.10
N LYS A 53 -19.52 0.84 3.39
CA LYS A 53 -18.33 1.23 4.17
C LYS A 53 -17.30 0.10 4.23
N ARG A 54 -17.73 -1.11 4.58
CA ARG A 54 -16.87 -2.29 4.67
C ARG A 54 -16.18 -2.57 3.33
N HIS A 55 -16.94 -2.55 2.24
CA HIS A 55 -16.41 -2.77 0.90
C HIS A 55 -15.37 -1.71 0.52
N PHE A 56 -15.68 -0.44 0.79
CA PHE A 56 -14.75 0.66 0.52
C PHE A 56 -13.45 0.55 1.35
N LEU A 57 -13.55 0.26 2.64
CA LEU A 57 -12.38 0.04 3.50
C LEU A 57 -11.54 -1.15 3.04
N GLN A 58 -12.17 -2.22 2.58
CA GLN A 58 -11.48 -3.37 2.04
C GLN A 58 -10.73 -3.02 0.75
N GLN A 59 -11.39 -2.33 -0.19
CA GLN A 59 -10.76 -1.90 -1.45
C GLN A 59 -9.59 -0.94 -1.22
N THR A 60 -9.77 0.07 -0.37
CA THR A 60 -8.71 1.04 -0.06
C THR A 60 -7.54 0.41 0.70
N SER A 61 -7.81 -0.51 1.62
CA SER A 61 -6.78 -1.27 2.33
C SER A 61 -5.92 -2.09 1.37
N VAL A 62 -6.53 -2.89 0.49
CA VAL A 62 -5.81 -3.73 -0.49
C VAL A 62 -4.98 -2.87 -1.45
N MET A 63 -5.52 -1.75 -1.94
CA MET A 63 -4.75 -0.87 -2.82
C MET A 63 -3.57 -0.23 -2.09
N SER A 64 -3.77 0.20 -0.84
CA SER A 64 -2.69 0.78 -0.03
C SER A 64 -1.59 -0.23 0.29
N THR A 65 -1.92 -1.49 0.56
CA THR A 65 -0.92 -2.54 0.83
C THR A 65 -0.16 -2.90 -0.44
N PHE A 66 -0.83 -2.94 -1.60
CA PHE A 66 -0.18 -3.16 -2.89
C PHE A 66 0.79 -2.03 -3.25
N VAL A 67 0.37 -0.77 -3.11
CA VAL A 67 1.23 0.41 -3.37
C VAL A 67 2.42 0.44 -2.41
N LYS A 68 2.20 0.16 -1.12
CA LYS A 68 3.31 0.05 -0.15
C LYS A 68 4.28 -1.08 -0.54
N SER A 69 3.77 -2.24 -0.92
CA SER A 69 4.61 -3.39 -1.30
C SER A 69 5.45 -3.12 -2.56
N THR A 70 4.89 -2.43 -3.56
CA THR A 70 5.60 -2.05 -4.78
C THR A 70 6.67 -0.98 -4.52
N ASN A 71 6.37 0.00 -3.67
CA ASN A 71 7.34 0.99 -3.22
C ASN A 71 8.50 0.32 -2.46
N ASN A 72 8.21 -0.59 -1.54
CA ASN A 72 9.24 -1.31 -0.77
C ASN A 72 10.16 -2.15 -1.68
N ARG A 73 9.60 -2.79 -2.72
CA ARG A 73 10.40 -3.54 -3.71
C ARG A 73 11.32 -2.63 -4.52
N SER A 74 10.84 -1.46 -4.89
CA SER A 74 11.64 -0.46 -5.62
C SER A 74 12.72 0.12 -4.72
N GLU A 75 12.40 0.45 -3.47
CA GLU A 75 13.39 0.92 -2.51
C GLU A 75 14.48 -0.12 -2.24
N ALA A 76 14.10 -1.40 -2.11
CA ALA A 76 15.04 -2.50 -1.95
C ALA A 76 16.03 -2.58 -3.11
N SER A 77 15.56 -2.47 -4.36
CA SER A 77 16.45 -2.53 -5.54
C SER A 77 17.42 -1.35 -5.58
N TYR A 78 16.95 -0.13 -5.25
CA TYR A 78 17.82 1.04 -5.16
C TYR A 78 18.88 0.91 -4.06
N ARG A 79 18.51 0.39 -2.87
CA ARG A 79 19.47 0.19 -1.78
C ARG A 79 20.55 -0.82 -2.16
N VAL A 80 20.18 -1.91 -2.83
CA VAL A 80 21.14 -2.89 -3.36
C VAL A 80 22.07 -2.24 -4.37
N ALA A 81 21.53 -1.56 -5.39
CA ALA A 81 22.33 -0.89 -6.41
C ALA A 81 23.30 0.14 -5.81
N TYR A 82 22.83 0.93 -4.85
CA TYR A 82 23.65 1.90 -4.12
C TYR A 82 24.79 1.22 -3.36
N ARG A 83 24.50 0.15 -2.60
CA ARG A 83 25.52 -0.59 -1.84
C ARG A 83 26.57 -1.20 -2.76
N LEU A 84 26.15 -1.81 -3.87
CA LEU A 84 27.07 -2.36 -4.87
C LEU A 84 27.97 -1.27 -5.47
N GLY A 85 27.40 -0.13 -5.83
CA GLY A 85 28.15 0.99 -6.42
C GLY A 85 29.16 1.62 -5.46
N VAL A 86 28.81 1.76 -4.18
CA VAL A 86 29.68 2.40 -3.17
C VAL A 86 30.76 1.45 -2.66
N ALA A 87 30.48 0.14 -2.55
CA ALA A 87 31.41 -0.80 -1.93
C ALA A 87 32.69 -1.00 -2.75
N GLY A 88 32.62 -0.96 -4.09
CA GLY A 88 33.78 -1.18 -4.96
C GLY A 88 34.44 -2.56 -4.79
N LYS A 89 33.72 -3.53 -4.23
CA LYS A 89 34.18 -4.89 -3.95
C LYS A 89 33.70 -5.87 -5.03
N PRO A 90 34.40 -6.99 -5.26
CA PRO A 90 33.91 -8.01 -6.18
C PRO A 90 32.62 -8.65 -5.63
N TYR A 91 31.76 -9.13 -6.54
CA TYR A 91 30.52 -9.81 -6.15
C TYR A 91 30.75 -11.15 -5.45
N SER A 92 31.98 -11.66 -5.44
CA SER A 92 32.41 -12.80 -4.63
C SER A 92 32.57 -12.50 -3.13
N ASP A 93 32.55 -11.22 -2.73
CA ASP A 93 32.61 -10.83 -1.32
C ASP A 93 31.28 -11.20 -0.64
N GLY A 94 31.31 -12.24 0.19
CA GLY A 94 30.12 -12.74 0.89
C GLY A 94 29.49 -11.72 1.84
N GLU A 95 30.27 -10.80 2.42
CA GLU A 95 29.74 -9.73 3.27
C GLU A 95 28.99 -8.66 2.46
N LEU A 96 29.44 -8.36 1.24
CA LEU A 96 28.72 -7.51 0.30
C LEU A 96 27.36 -8.12 -0.06
N VAL A 97 27.36 -9.41 -0.42
CA VAL A 97 26.13 -10.15 -0.74
C VAL A 97 25.19 -10.18 0.47
N LYS A 98 25.73 -10.44 1.67
CA LYS A 98 24.98 -10.41 2.92
C LYS A 98 24.34 -9.04 3.15
N GLY A 99 25.11 -7.97 3.00
CA GLY A 99 24.63 -6.61 3.15
C GLY A 99 23.47 -6.28 2.20
N CYS A 100 23.54 -6.74 0.94
CA CYS A 100 22.46 -6.58 -0.02
C CYS A 100 21.19 -7.32 0.40
N ILE A 101 21.32 -8.58 0.84
CA ILE A 101 20.19 -9.38 1.35
C ILE A 101 19.53 -8.67 2.54
N MET A 102 20.34 -8.18 3.49
CA MET A 102 19.83 -7.48 4.67
C MET A 102 19.08 -6.19 4.31
N ASP A 103 19.55 -5.43 3.32
CA ASP A 103 18.84 -4.22 2.87
C ASP A 103 17.48 -4.55 2.24
N VAL A 104 17.40 -5.65 1.48
CA VAL A 104 16.12 -6.14 0.92
C VAL A 104 15.17 -6.58 2.04
N VAL A 105 15.66 -7.33 3.03
CA VAL A 105 14.85 -7.82 4.16
C VAL A 105 14.27 -6.66 4.95
N LYS A 106 15.05 -5.63 5.25
CA LYS A 106 14.57 -4.43 5.97
C LYS A 106 13.44 -3.71 5.24
N CYS A 107 13.43 -3.73 3.91
CA CYS A 107 12.38 -3.11 3.11
C CYS A 107 11.12 -3.99 2.98
N ILE A 108 11.28 -5.31 2.78
CA ILE A 108 10.17 -6.20 2.46
C ILE A 108 9.59 -6.89 3.70
N HIS A 109 10.44 -7.29 4.65
CA HIS A 109 10.07 -8.04 5.86
C HIS A 109 10.72 -7.41 7.11
N PRO A 110 10.37 -6.15 7.46
CA PRO A 110 10.93 -5.50 8.64
C PRO A 110 10.64 -6.32 9.90
N GLY A 111 11.65 -6.52 10.74
CA GLY A 111 11.57 -7.32 11.98
C GLY A 111 11.96 -8.79 11.84
N LYS A 112 12.23 -9.29 10.62
CA LYS A 112 12.73 -10.65 10.39
C LYS A 112 14.24 -10.71 10.13
N GLU A 113 14.98 -9.63 10.37
CA GLU A 113 16.40 -9.49 10.04
C GLU A 113 17.27 -10.59 10.65
N ALA A 114 16.95 -11.02 11.88
CA ALA A 114 17.70 -12.05 12.60
C ALA A 114 17.74 -13.36 11.81
N ASP A 115 16.60 -13.79 11.26
CA ASP A 115 16.46 -15.04 10.50
C ASP A 115 17.42 -15.06 9.29
N TYR A 116 17.50 -13.95 8.57
CA TYR A 116 18.36 -13.83 7.38
C TYR A 116 19.83 -13.57 7.72
N SER A 117 20.11 -12.92 8.85
CA SER A 117 21.49 -12.67 9.29
C SER A 117 22.25 -13.96 9.65
N SER A 118 21.52 -15.02 9.99
CA SER A 118 22.06 -16.33 10.34
C SER A 118 22.51 -17.15 9.13
N ILE A 119 22.13 -16.75 7.91
CA ILE A 119 22.48 -17.45 6.67
C ILE A 119 24.01 -17.38 6.46
N PRO A 120 24.71 -18.53 6.41
CA PRO A 120 26.14 -18.56 6.18
C PRO A 120 26.43 -18.28 4.70
N LEU A 121 27.29 -17.29 4.44
CA LEU A 121 27.82 -17.00 3.10
C LEU A 121 29.32 -17.24 3.12
N SER A 122 29.71 -18.51 3.00
CA SER A 122 31.13 -18.86 2.88
C SER A 122 31.68 -18.43 1.53
N ARG A 123 33.01 -18.23 1.47
CA ARG A 123 33.69 -17.88 0.22
C ARG A 123 33.43 -18.92 -0.88
N ASP A 124 33.37 -20.21 -0.53
CA ASP A 124 33.08 -21.32 -1.46
C ASP A 124 31.62 -21.38 -1.93
N THR A 125 30.70 -20.75 -1.20
CA THR A 125 29.28 -20.67 -1.61
C THR A 125 29.06 -19.54 -2.62
N VAL A 126 29.87 -18.48 -2.53
CA VAL A 126 29.72 -17.26 -3.34
C VAL A 126 30.65 -17.27 -4.56
N GLN A 127 31.81 -17.93 -4.47
CA GLN A 127 32.70 -18.19 -5.61
C GLN A 127 32.38 -19.55 -6.24
N ARG A 128 32.19 -19.58 -7.56
CA ARG A 128 32.23 -20.78 -8.38
C ARG A 128 33.60 -20.95 -9.01
#